data_AF-A0A259RHF0-F1
#
_entry.id   AF-A0A259RHF0-F1
#
_cell.length_a   1.000
_cell.length_b   1.000
_cell.length_c   1.000
_cell.angle_alpha   90.00
_cell.angle_beta   90.00
_cell.angle_gamma   90.00
#
_symmetry.space_group_name_H-M   'P 1'
#
loop_
_entity.id
_entity.type
_entity.pdbx_description
1 polymer ?
#
loop_
_entity_poly.entity_id
_entity_poly.type
_entity_poly.pdbx_seq_one_letter_code
_entity_poly.pdbx_strand_id
1 'polypeptide(L)'
;MQAARIAFIGGGNMAAALIEGLRKNQADDATHAPALVVSDPSETRRELLTSLYGVLCSAENATAVDSADLIVLAVKPNQIHAIAQE
;
A
#
# COMPACT_ATOMS: atom_id res chain seq x y z
N MET A 1 -7.17 -7.91 19.20
CA MET A 1 -7.74 -7.45 17.92
C MET A 1 -6.72 -7.76 16.83
N GLN A 2 -7.16 -8.11 15.62
CA GLN A 2 -6.23 -8.38 14.51
C GLN A 2 -5.72 -7.05 13.94
N ALA A 3 -4.45 -6.99 13.53
CA ALA A 3 -3.90 -5.79 12.90
C ALA A 3 -4.56 -5.56 11.53
N ALA A 4 -5.02 -4.33 11.27
CA ALA A 4 -5.72 -4.01 10.03
C ALA A 4 -4.81 -4.20 8.80
N ARG A 5 -5.37 -4.67 7.68
CA ARG A 5 -4.67 -4.76 6.39
C ARG A 5 -5.01 -3.56 5.53
N ILE A 6 -4.00 -2.79 5.16
CA ILE A 6 -4.13 -1.58 4.35
C ILE A 6 -3.53 -1.82 2.97
N ALA A 7 -4.36 -1.68 1.94
CA ALA A 7 -3.95 -1.75 0.54
C ALA A 7 -3.78 -0.35 -0.06
N PHE A 8 -2.62 -0.07 -0.63
CA PHE A 8 -2.37 1.13 -1.42
C PHE A 8 -2.44 0.79 -2.91
N ILE A 9 -3.30 1.50 -3.65
CA ILE A 9 -3.36 1.40 -5.11
C ILE A 9 -2.57 2.55 -5.72
N GLY A 10 -1.48 2.22 -6.41
CA GLY A 10 -0.45 3.16 -6.85
C GLY A 10 0.68 3.26 -5.82
N GLY A 11 1.91 3.02 -6.25
CA GLY A 11 3.12 3.06 -5.44
C GLY A 11 3.88 4.39 -5.50
N GLY A 12 3.26 5.46 -6.00
CA GLY A 12 3.90 6.76 -6.21
C GLY A 12 4.39 7.45 -4.93
N ASN A 13 4.84 8.70 -5.04
CA ASN A 13 5.42 9.44 -3.92
C ASN A 13 4.45 9.62 -2.74
N MET A 14 3.14 9.73 -3.01
CA MET A 14 2.14 9.86 -1.95
C MET A 14 2.02 8.57 -1.13
N ALA A 15 1.96 7.41 -1.80
CA ALA A 15 1.95 6.11 -1.11
C ALA A 15 3.22 5.94 -0.26
N ALA A 16 4.39 6.24 -0.84
CA ALA A 16 5.66 6.13 -0.13
C ALA A 16 5.71 7.01 1.15
N ALA A 17 5.27 8.27 1.07
CA ALA A 17 5.25 9.17 2.21
C ALA A 17 4.29 8.71 3.33
N LEU A 18 3.11 8.20 2.95
CA LEU A 18 2.14 7.66 3.92
C LEU A 18 2.66 6.38 4.57
N ILE A 19 3.23 5.46 3.78
CA ILE A 19 3.84 4.23 4.27
C ILE A 19 4.98 4.52 5.23
N GLU A 20 5.86 5.46 4.89
CA GLU A 20 6.96 5.88 5.76
C GLU A 20 6.46 6.43 7.10
N GLY A 21 5.44 7.29 7.08
CA GLY A 21 4.81 7.82 8.29
C GLY A 21 4.18 6.72 9.15
N LEU A 22 3.45 5.79 8.53
CA LEU A 22 2.85 4.65 9.21
C LEU A 22 3.92 3.75 9.85
N ARG A 23 5.00 3.44 9.13
CA ARG A 23 6.10 2.61 9.66
C ARG A 23 6.83 3.28 10.82
N LYS A 24 7.05 4.59 10.77
CA LYS A 24 7.68 5.34 11.88
C LYS A 24 6.82 5.30 13.14
N ASN A 25 5.49 5.46 13.01
CA ASN A 25 4.57 5.41 14.15
C ASN A 25 4.36 3.99 14.72
N GLN A 26 4.72 2.95 13.96
CA GLN A 26 4.63 1.54 14.40
C GLN A 26 5.83 1.07 15.22
N ALA A 27 6.89 1.88 15.36
CA ALA A 27 8.10 1.48 16.07
C ALA A 27 7.86 1.22 17.58
N ASP A 28 6.80 1.80 18.15
CA ASP A 28 6.52 1.72 19.59
C ASP A 28 5.54 0.60 19.99
N ASP A 29 4.77 0.03 19.04
CA ASP A 29 3.83 -1.09 19.28
C ASP A 29 3.72 -2.00 18.05
N ALA A 30 4.62 -2.97 17.96
CA ALA A 30 4.67 -3.95 16.88
C ALA A 30 3.47 -4.92 16.88
N THR A 31 2.77 -5.09 18.00
CA THR A 31 1.64 -6.03 18.14
C THR A 31 0.38 -5.57 17.40
N HIS A 32 0.28 -4.29 17.05
CA HIS A 32 -0.88 -3.69 16.37
C HIS A 32 -0.52 -3.03 15.03
N ALA A 33 0.70 -3.24 14.53
CA ALA A 33 1.16 -2.65 13.29
C ALA A 33 0.35 -3.17 12.08
N PRO A 34 -0.32 -2.31 11.28
CA PRO A 34 -1.08 -2.78 10.13
C PRO A 34 -0.20 -3.47 9.09
N ALA A 35 -0.76 -4.52 8.48
CA ALA A 35 -0.16 -5.16 7.32
C ALA A 35 -0.33 -4.24 6.10
N LEU A 36 0.78 -3.87 5.46
CA LEU A 36 0.76 -2.95 4.33
C LEU A 36 1.05 -3.70 3.03
N VAL A 37 0.19 -3.50 2.02
CA VAL A 37 0.38 -4.02 0.67
C VAL A 37 0.22 -2.88 -0.35
N VAL A 38 1.05 -2.89 -1.38
CA VAL A 38 1.02 -1.87 -2.45
C VAL A 38 0.85 -2.53 -3.80
N SER A 39 -0.11 -2.05 -4.59
CA SER A 39 -0.18 -2.35 -6.02
C SER A 39 0.51 -1.25 -6.82
N ASP A 40 1.43 -1.63 -7.71
CA ASP A 40 1.99 -0.72 -8.71
C ASP A 40 2.35 -1.52 -9.98
N PRO A 41 2.00 -1.04 -11.18
CA PRO A 41 2.34 -1.74 -12.42
C PRO A 41 3.85 -1.81 -12.68
N SER A 42 4.65 -0.88 -12.15
CA SER A 42 6.11 -0.85 -12.34
C SER A 42 6.82 -1.80 -11.38
N GLU A 43 7.51 -2.80 -11.93
CA GLU A 43 8.33 -3.74 -11.15
C GLU A 43 9.41 -3.05 -10.32
N THR A 44 10.18 -2.15 -10.94
CA THR A 44 11.20 -1.36 -10.25
C THR A 44 10.62 -0.59 -9.07
N ARG A 45 9.37 -0.10 -9.19
CA ARG A 45 8.72 0.61 -8.10
C ARG A 45 8.33 -0.35 -6.96
N ARG A 46 7.82 -1.54 -7.28
CA ARG A 46 7.51 -2.58 -6.29
C ARG A 46 8.76 -3.03 -5.52
N GLU A 47 9.86 -3.27 -6.22
CA GLU A 47 11.15 -3.64 -5.61
C GLU A 47 11.66 -2.54 -4.67
N LEU A 48 11.61 -1.28 -5.11
CA LEU A 48 12.02 -0.14 -4.30
C LEU A 48 11.20 -0.03 -3.01
N LEU A 49 9.87 -0.14 -3.10
CA LEU A 49 8.99 -0.03 -1.93
C LEU A 49 9.18 -1.20 -0.96
N THR A 50 9.34 -2.41 -1.48
CA THR A 50 9.66 -3.59 -0.69
C THR A 50 10.98 -3.40 0.07
N SER A 51 12.02 -2.94 -0.64
CA SER A 51 13.36 -2.71 -0.08
C SER A 51 13.38 -1.60 0.99
N LEU A 52 12.74 -0.47 0.73
CA LEU A 52 12.75 0.68 1.63
C LEU A 52 11.87 0.50 2.88
N TYR A 53 10.72 -0.17 2.74
CA TYR A 53 9.67 -0.15 3.76
C TYR A 53 9.21 -1.53 4.24
N GLY A 54 9.73 -2.62 3.67
CA GLY A 54 9.34 -3.99 4.02
C GLY A 54 7.85 -4.25 3.83
N VAL A 55 7.24 -3.63 2.82
CA VAL A 55 5.82 -3.84 2.48
C VAL A 55 5.67 -4.95 1.45
N LEU A 56 4.50 -5.60 1.42
CA LEU A 56 4.17 -6.51 0.33
C LEU A 56 3.85 -5.70 -0.92
N CYS A 57 4.16 -6.24 -2.10
CA CYS A 57 3.84 -5.60 -3.37
C CYS A 57 3.20 -6.57 -4.37
N SER A 58 2.30 -6.05 -5.19
CA SER A 58 1.59 -6.77 -6.25
C SER A 58 1.59 -5.94 -7.54
N ALA A 59 1.57 -6.60 -8.69
CA ALA A 59 1.33 -5.93 -9.97
C ALA A 59 -0.17 -5.68 -10.23
N GLU A 60 -1.04 -6.42 -9.55
CA GLU A 60 -2.48 -6.41 -9.74
C GLU A 60 -3.19 -5.77 -8.55
N ASN A 61 -4.16 -4.89 -8.82
CA ASN A 61 -4.95 -4.22 -7.79
C ASN A 61 -5.81 -5.22 -7.02
N ALA A 62 -6.46 -6.15 -7.74
CA ALA A 62 -7.28 -7.21 -7.16
C ALA A 62 -6.53 -8.00 -6.08
N THR A 63 -5.29 -8.41 -6.36
CA THR A 63 -4.44 -9.13 -5.40
C THR A 63 -4.05 -8.26 -4.19
N ALA A 64 -3.84 -6.95 -4.38
CA ALA A 64 -3.53 -6.05 -3.28
C ALA A 64 -4.73 -5.78 -2.36
N VAL A 65 -5.93 -5.61 -2.93
CA VAL A 65 -7.16 -5.36 -2.16
C VAL A 65 -7.75 -6.61 -1.55
N ASP A 66 -7.30 -7.80 -1.99
CA ASP A 66 -7.75 -9.05 -1.39
C ASP A 66 -7.51 -9.06 0.13
N SER A 67 -8.60 -9.27 0.86
CA SER A 67 -8.65 -9.24 2.32
C SER A 67 -8.21 -7.91 2.97
N ALA A 68 -8.25 -6.78 2.24
CA ALA A 68 -7.95 -5.46 2.79
C ALA A 68 -9.12 -4.91 3.62
N ASP A 69 -8.85 -4.42 4.82
CA ASP A 69 -9.82 -3.69 5.65
C ASP A 69 -9.96 -2.23 5.21
N LEU A 70 -8.89 -1.67 4.62
CA LEU A 70 -8.82 -0.30 4.15
C LEU A 70 -8.06 -0.22 2.83
N ILE A 71 -8.63 0.53 1.89
CA ILE A 71 -8.01 0.79 0.57
C ILE A 71 -7.69 2.28 0.45
N VAL A 72 -6.44 2.59 0.12
CA VAL A 72 -5.96 3.95 -0.18
C VAL A 72 -5.69 4.05 -1.68
N LEU A 73 -6.48 4.85 -2.37
CA LEU A 73 -6.23 5.19 -3.78
C LEU A 73 -5.16 6.27 -3.86
N ALA A 74 -3.90 5.86 -4.05
CA ALA A 74 -2.72 6.72 -4.18
C ALA A 74 -2.29 6.91 -5.66
N VAL A 75 -3.27 6.90 -6.57
CA VAL A 75 -3.10 7.17 -8.00
C VAL A 75 -3.34 8.64 -8.34
N LYS A 76 -3.08 9.04 -9.59
CA LYS A 76 -3.41 10.39 -10.06
C LYS A 76 -4.94 10.59 -10.15
N PRO A 77 -5.46 11.81 -9.94
CA PRO A 77 -6.91 12.06 -9.95
C PRO A 77 -7.64 11.57 -11.21
N ASN A 78 -7.02 11.71 -12.37
CA ASN A 78 -7.58 11.25 -13.65
C ASN A 78 -7.65 9.72 -13.80
N GLN A 79 -6.97 8.96 -12.93
CA GLN A 79 -7.00 7.49 -12.92
C GLN A 79 -8.05 6.94 -11.94
N ILE A 80 -8.49 7.72 -10.95
CA ILE A 80 -9.36 7.25 -9.85
C ILE A 80 -10.61 6.53 -10.38
N HIS A 81 -11.29 7.12 -11.37
CA HIS A 81 -12.52 6.54 -11.88
C HIS A 81 -12.30 5.16 -12.51
N ALA A 82 -11.25 4.99 -13.31
CA ALA A 82 -10.94 3.71 -13.95
C ALA A 82 -10.56 2.65 -12.91
N ILE A 83 -9.74 3.01 -11.92
CA ILE A 83 -9.29 2.11 -10.87
C ILE A 83 -10.44 1.70 -9.93
N ALA A 84 -11.39 2.60 -9.66
CA ALA A 84 -12.55 2.29 -8.82
C ALA A 84 -13.60 1.38 -9.50
N GLN A 85 -13.40 1.02 -10.77
CA GLN A 85 -14.27 0.10 -11.53
C GLN A 85 -13.57 -1.23 -11.84
N GLU A 86 -12.29 -1.36 -11.50
CA GLU A 86 -11.52 -2.59 -11.57
C GLU A 86 -11.89 -3.53 -10.41
#